data_AF-A0A4R2DGQ5-F1
#
_entry.id   AF-A0A4R2DGQ5-F1
#
_cell.length_a   1.000
_cell.length_b   1.000
_cell.length_c   1.000
_cell.angle_alpha   90.00
_cell.angle_beta   90.00
_cell.angle_gamma   90.00
#
_symmetry.space_group_name_H-M   'P 1'
#
loop_
_entity.id
_entity.type
_entity.pdbx_description
1 polymer ?
#
loop_
_entity_poly.entity_id
_entity_poly.type
_entity_poly.pdbx_seq_one_letter_code
_entity_poly.pdbx_strand_id
1 'polypeptide(L)'
;MDTWLLAVLLGLGLAAATGLRTFLPLLMLSAAVHFELFGIVVGESMQWVGSTAALIALAIATAAEVLADLIPLVDNALSLVGTVARPIAGALVAWAAFSELDPTWAAIAGIVVGAPTALAVSTAQTGTRAVSTATTAGVGNPVLSVIDSTASFVTSLIALVVPLLVIPLLILFGWLGFKGYARMRRARRAVQA
;
A
#
# COMPACT_ATOMS: atom_id res chain seq x y z
N MET A 1 -17.53 -9.12 -18.16
CA MET A 1 -16.96 -9.41 -16.82
C MET A 1 -17.31 -8.20 -15.98
N ASP A 2 -18.01 -8.39 -14.86
CA ASP A 2 -18.63 -7.30 -14.11
C ASP A 2 -17.59 -6.22 -13.76
N THR A 3 -17.77 -4.98 -14.24
CA THR A 3 -16.78 -3.90 -14.14
C THR A 3 -16.32 -3.66 -12.69
N TRP A 4 -17.23 -3.95 -11.76
CA TRP A 4 -17.05 -3.91 -10.33
C TRP A 4 -15.94 -4.83 -9.80
N LEU A 5 -15.76 -6.03 -10.36
CA LEU A 5 -14.72 -6.94 -9.91
C LEU A 5 -13.32 -6.35 -10.19
N LEU A 6 -13.13 -5.77 -11.38
CA LEU A 6 -11.85 -5.16 -11.75
C LEU A 6 -11.56 -3.93 -10.89
N ALA A 7 -12.57 -3.09 -10.60
CA ALA A 7 -12.44 -1.95 -9.71
C ALA A 7 -12.03 -2.37 -8.28
N VAL A 8 -12.68 -3.40 -7.73
CA VAL A 8 -12.33 -3.95 -6.40
C VAL A 8 -10.90 -4.47 -6.40
N LEU A 9 -10.48 -5.22 -7.41
CA LEU A 9 -9.13 -5.78 -7.48
C LEU A 9 -8.06 -4.72 -7.67
N LEU A 10 -8.30 -3.72 -8.51
CA LEU A 10 -7.43 -2.55 -8.66
C LEU A 10 -7.28 -1.81 -7.33
N GLY A 11 -8.41 -1.50 -6.68
CA GLY A 11 -8.43 -0.81 -5.39
C GLY A 11 -7.74 -1.59 -4.28
N LEU A 12 -7.98 -2.90 -4.18
CA LEU A 12 -7.30 -3.78 -3.22
C LEU A 12 -5.80 -3.89 -3.49
N GLY A 13 -5.38 -4.00 -4.75
CA GLY A 13 -3.99 -4.13 -5.12
C GLY A 13 -3.19 -2.87 -4.81
N LEU A 14 -3.72 -1.70 -5.20
CA LEU A 14 -3.12 -0.42 -4.86
C LEU A 14 -3.13 -0.18 -3.35
N ALA A 15 -4.22 -0.51 -2.64
CA ALA A 15 -4.29 -0.35 -1.19
C ALA A 15 -3.34 -1.31 -0.43
N ALA A 16 -3.14 -2.54 -0.92
CA ALA A 16 -2.14 -3.43 -0.38
C ALA A 16 -0.74 -2.85 -0.57
N ALA A 17 -0.46 -2.27 -1.74
CA ALA A 17 0.80 -1.58 -2.00
C ALA A 17 0.99 -0.34 -1.12
N THR A 18 -0.09 0.40 -0.78
CA THR A 18 0.02 1.58 0.10
C THR A 18 0.36 1.21 1.53
N GLY A 19 -0.02 0.01 1.96
CA GLY A 19 0.43 -0.56 3.23
C GLY A 19 1.96 -0.72 3.33
N LEU A 20 2.66 -0.85 2.20
CA LEU A 20 4.12 -0.93 2.16
C LEU A 20 4.79 0.45 1.96
N ARG A 21 4.22 1.30 1.10
CA ARG A 21 4.67 2.66 0.82
C ARG A 21 3.48 3.57 0.62
N THR A 22 3.41 4.67 1.36
CA THR A 22 2.26 5.56 1.39
C THR A 22 2.07 6.27 0.06
N PHE A 23 3.14 6.85 -0.50
CA PHE A 23 3.04 7.76 -1.65
C PHE A 23 3.35 7.08 -2.98
N LEU A 24 4.17 6.03 -2.99
CA LEU A 24 4.57 5.36 -4.23
C LEU A 24 3.37 4.83 -5.05
N PRO A 25 2.36 4.14 -4.49
CA PRO A 25 1.21 3.68 -5.26
C PRO A 25 0.31 4.83 -5.73
N LEU A 26 0.19 5.91 -4.92
CA LEU A 26 -0.52 7.12 -5.32
C LEU A 26 0.19 7.79 -6.50
N LEU A 27 1.52 7.87 -6.49
CA LEU A 27 2.32 8.38 -7.60
C LEU A 27 2.11 7.52 -8.85
N MET A 28 2.09 6.19 -8.71
CA MET A 28 1.87 5.29 -9.84
C MET A 28 0.46 5.41 -10.41
N LEU A 29 -0.57 5.55 -9.57
CA LEU A 29 -1.93 5.86 -10.01
C LEU A 29 -1.98 7.22 -10.71
N SER A 30 -1.39 8.26 -10.11
CA SER A 30 -1.31 9.60 -10.69
C SER A 30 -0.65 9.59 -12.05
N ALA A 31 0.48 8.90 -12.20
CA ALA A 31 1.18 8.74 -13.48
C ALA A 31 0.34 7.95 -14.49
N ALA A 32 -0.34 6.89 -14.06
CA ALA A 32 -1.21 6.11 -14.95
C ALA A 32 -2.36 6.97 -15.49
N VAL A 33 -2.99 7.79 -14.66
CA VAL A 33 -4.05 8.71 -15.09
C VAL A 33 -3.49 9.86 -15.94
N HIS A 34 -2.37 10.46 -15.53
CA HIS A 34 -1.77 11.63 -16.19
C HIS A 34 -1.28 11.33 -17.61
N PHE A 35 -0.67 10.14 -17.81
CA PHE A 35 -0.13 9.71 -19.09
C PHE A 35 -1.06 8.75 -19.84
N GLU A 36 -2.32 8.61 -19.39
CA GLU A 36 -3.33 7.73 -19.99
C GLU A 36 -2.86 6.27 -20.18
N LEU A 37 -2.09 5.76 -19.20
CA LEU A 37 -1.53 4.42 -19.23
C LEU A 37 -2.56 3.37 -18.80
N PHE A 38 -2.46 2.18 -19.42
CA PHE A 38 -3.21 0.98 -19.04
C PHE A 38 -4.75 1.10 -19.10
N GLY A 39 -5.28 2.20 -19.67
CA GLY A 39 -6.71 2.45 -19.76
C GLY A 39 -7.37 2.74 -18.41
N ILE A 40 -6.62 3.28 -17.43
CA ILE A 40 -7.17 3.62 -16.12
C ILE A 40 -8.08 4.84 -16.23
N VAL A 41 -9.34 4.66 -15.85
CA VAL A 41 -10.33 5.73 -15.76
C VAL A 41 -10.66 5.97 -14.29
N VAL A 42 -10.70 7.24 -13.89
CA VAL A 42 -11.09 7.66 -12.53
C VAL A 42 -12.37 8.48 -12.58
N GLY A 43 -13.14 8.45 -11.49
CA GLY A 43 -14.36 9.27 -11.36
C GLY A 43 -14.06 10.77 -11.39
N GLU A 44 -15.08 11.59 -11.70
CA GLU A 44 -14.96 13.04 -11.83
C GLU A 44 -14.32 13.71 -10.61
N SER A 45 -14.71 13.28 -9.39
CA SER A 45 -14.16 13.79 -8.14
C SER A 45 -12.67 13.48 -7.91
N MET A 46 -12.12 12.53 -8.66
CA MET A 46 -10.71 12.08 -8.54
C MET A 46 -9.85 12.48 -9.73
N GLN A 47 -10.36 13.22 -10.72
CA GLN A 47 -9.57 13.66 -11.88
C GLN A 47 -8.34 14.48 -11.49
N TRP A 48 -8.39 15.20 -10.37
CA TRP A 48 -7.25 15.96 -9.85
C TRP A 48 -5.99 15.10 -9.62
N VAL A 49 -6.15 13.78 -9.39
CA VAL A 49 -5.02 12.86 -9.20
C VAL A 49 -4.14 12.77 -10.45
N GLY A 50 -4.72 12.99 -11.63
CA GLY A 50 -4.01 13.04 -12.90
C GLY A 50 -3.43 14.42 -13.24
N SER A 51 -3.53 15.42 -12.37
CA SER A 51 -2.97 16.75 -12.63
C SER A 51 -1.44 16.76 -12.50
N THR A 52 -0.76 17.64 -13.26
CA THR A 52 0.70 17.84 -13.15
C THR A 52 1.12 18.21 -11.72
N ALA A 53 0.29 18.99 -11.02
CA ALA A 53 0.54 19.38 -9.64
C ALA A 53 0.51 18.17 -8.69
N ALA A 54 -0.49 17.30 -8.81
CA ALA A 54 -0.57 16.07 -8.03
C ALA A 54 0.62 15.14 -8.34
N LEU A 55 0.97 14.97 -9.61
CA LEU A 55 2.10 14.14 -10.05
C LEU A 55 3.42 14.62 -9.43
N ILE A 56 3.73 15.92 -9.51
CA ILE A 56 4.96 16.50 -8.95
C ILE A 56 4.96 16.37 -7.42
N ALA A 57 3.85 16.69 -6.75
CA ALA A 57 3.76 16.61 -5.30
C ALA A 57 3.96 15.17 -4.80
N LEU A 58 3.33 14.19 -5.46
CA LEU A 58 3.48 12.77 -5.14
C LEU A 58 4.88 12.24 -5.47
N ALA A 59 5.53 12.75 -6.52
CA ALA A 59 6.90 12.40 -6.85
C ALA A 59 7.87 12.86 -5.76
N ILE A 60 7.75 14.11 -5.31
CA ILE A 60 8.54 14.66 -4.20
C ILE A 60 8.26 13.88 -2.91
N ALA A 61 6.99 13.64 -2.58
CA ALA A 61 6.60 12.91 -1.38
C ALA A 61 7.14 11.47 -1.38
N THR A 62 7.10 10.79 -2.54
CA THR A 62 7.65 9.44 -2.71
C THR A 62 9.17 9.44 -2.59
N ALA A 63 9.87 10.40 -3.19
CA ALA A 63 11.31 10.52 -3.06
C ALA A 63 11.72 10.76 -1.60
N ALA A 64 11.03 11.67 -0.91
CA ALA A 64 11.24 11.92 0.52
C ALA A 64 10.96 10.67 1.36
N GLU A 65 9.85 9.96 1.10
CA GLU A 65 9.49 8.72 1.79
C GLU A 65 10.55 7.63 1.61
N VAL A 66 11.03 7.41 0.37
CA VAL A 66 12.04 6.36 0.10
C VAL A 66 13.38 6.73 0.74
N LEU A 67 13.83 7.99 0.61
CA LEU A 67 15.12 8.42 1.16
C LEU A 67 15.12 8.42 2.69
N ALA A 68 14.07 8.95 3.32
CA ALA A 68 13.95 8.99 4.78
C ALA A 68 13.93 7.57 5.38
N ASP A 69 13.30 6.64 4.69
CA ASP A 69 13.14 5.26 5.15
C ASP A 69 14.41 4.39 5.02
N LEU A 70 15.45 4.90 4.37
CA LEU A 70 16.77 4.25 4.33
C LEU A 70 17.65 4.62 5.53
N ILE A 71 17.26 5.61 6.32
CA ILE A 71 18.03 6.07 7.47
C ILE A 71 17.50 5.36 8.72
N PRO A 72 18.33 4.54 9.40
CA PRO A 72 17.94 3.93 10.68
C PRO A 72 17.50 5.01 11.67
N LEU A 73 16.48 4.73 12.48
CA LEU A 73 15.81 5.64 13.41
C LEU A 73 14.74 6.54 12.75
N VAL A 74 15.04 7.14 11.60
CA VAL A 74 14.05 7.93 10.83
C VAL A 74 12.95 7.03 10.30
N ASP A 75 13.31 5.83 9.86
CA ASP A 75 12.40 4.78 9.40
C ASP A 75 11.31 4.42 10.43
N ASN A 76 11.63 4.43 11.73
CA ASN A 76 10.66 4.17 12.80
C ASN A 76 9.66 5.32 12.97
N ALA A 77 10.13 6.57 12.88
CA ALA A 77 9.25 7.75 12.92
C ALA A 77 8.31 7.78 11.71
N LEU A 78 8.84 7.47 10.53
CA LEU A 78 8.05 7.36 9.31
C LEU A 78 7.03 6.22 9.40
N SER A 79 7.41 5.08 9.98
CA SER A 79 6.49 3.96 10.22
C SER A 79 5.34 4.35 11.15
N LEU A 80 5.60 5.16 12.19
CA LEU A 80 4.58 5.67 13.10
C LEU A 80 3.57 6.58 12.36
N VAL A 81 4.06 7.51 11.54
CA VAL A 81 3.19 8.34 10.67
C VAL A 81 2.43 7.46 9.69
N GLY A 82 3.09 6.45 9.13
CA GLY A 82 2.53 5.48 8.20
C GLY A 82 1.34 4.71 8.77
N THR A 83 1.28 4.47 10.09
CA THR A 83 0.14 3.82 10.74
C THR A 83 -1.20 4.52 10.47
N VAL A 84 -1.18 5.85 10.30
CA VAL A 84 -2.37 6.67 9.99
C VAL A 84 -2.40 7.05 8.51
N ALA A 85 -1.25 7.43 7.94
CA ALA A 85 -1.20 7.90 6.57
C ALA A 85 -1.52 6.81 5.53
N ARG A 86 -1.11 5.55 5.78
CA ARG A 86 -1.30 4.45 4.83
C ARG A 86 -2.76 4.02 4.69
N PRO A 87 -3.56 3.86 5.75
CA PRO A 87 -5.00 3.65 5.61
C PRO A 87 -5.70 4.75 4.82
N ILE A 88 -5.32 6.02 5.04
CA ILE A 88 -5.88 7.17 4.30
C ILE A 88 -5.49 7.07 2.81
N ALA A 89 -4.21 6.84 2.51
CA ALA A 89 -3.74 6.66 1.13
C ALA A 89 -4.40 5.45 0.46
N GLY A 90 -4.57 4.34 1.18
CA GLY A 90 -5.30 3.14 0.76
C GLY A 90 -6.75 3.44 0.40
N ALA A 91 -7.45 4.23 1.21
CA ALA A 91 -8.81 4.66 0.90
C ALA A 91 -8.86 5.53 -0.36
N LEU A 92 -7.90 6.44 -0.55
CA LEU A 92 -7.85 7.32 -1.72
C LEU A 92 -7.60 6.55 -3.03
N VAL A 93 -6.64 5.63 -3.06
CA VAL A 93 -6.38 4.83 -4.27
C VAL A 93 -7.55 3.89 -4.59
N ALA A 94 -8.21 3.33 -3.56
CA ALA A 94 -9.38 2.49 -3.76
C ALA A 94 -10.59 3.30 -4.23
N TRP A 95 -10.79 4.52 -3.70
CA TRP A 95 -11.83 5.44 -4.18
C TRP A 95 -11.66 5.71 -5.68
N ALA A 96 -10.45 6.07 -6.11
CA ALA A 96 -10.17 6.34 -7.52
C ALA A 96 -10.51 5.17 -8.45
N ALA A 97 -10.43 3.92 -7.98
CA ALA A 97 -10.74 2.72 -8.76
C ALA A 97 -12.25 2.52 -9.02
N PHE A 98 -13.13 3.09 -8.18
CA PHE A 98 -14.59 2.98 -8.35
C PHE A 98 -15.16 4.15 -9.17
N SER A 99 -14.71 4.27 -10.42
CA SER A 99 -15.08 5.39 -11.30
C SER A 99 -16.52 5.41 -11.79
N GLU A 100 -17.19 4.24 -11.80
CA GLU A 100 -18.59 4.10 -12.24
C GLU A 100 -19.61 4.40 -11.14
N LEU A 101 -19.15 4.52 -9.90
CA LEU A 101 -19.97 4.92 -8.76
C LEU A 101 -20.13 6.43 -8.71
N ASP A 102 -21.24 6.91 -8.17
CA ASP A 102 -21.31 8.31 -7.77
C ASP A 102 -20.24 8.59 -6.67
N PRO A 103 -19.82 9.86 -6.52
CA PRO A 103 -18.71 10.21 -5.65
C PRO A 103 -18.87 9.78 -4.18
N THR A 104 -20.11 9.71 -3.68
CA THR A 104 -20.37 9.34 -2.27
C THR A 104 -20.16 7.85 -2.07
N TRP A 105 -20.77 7.04 -2.92
CA TRP A 105 -20.63 5.59 -2.83
C TRP A 105 -19.21 5.13 -3.19
N ALA A 106 -18.54 5.81 -4.12
CA ALA A 106 -17.14 5.55 -4.45
C ALA A 106 -16.21 5.83 -3.24
N ALA A 107 -16.45 6.92 -2.50
CA ALA A 107 -15.70 7.25 -1.29
C ALA A 107 -15.91 6.20 -0.18
N ILE A 108 -17.16 5.80 0.05
CA ILE A 108 -17.49 4.75 1.03
C ILE A 108 -16.82 3.43 0.65
N ALA A 109 -16.92 3.02 -0.61
CA ALA A 109 -16.27 1.81 -1.12
C ALA A 109 -14.74 1.89 -0.96
N GLY A 110 -14.15 3.04 -1.30
CA GLY A 110 -12.72 3.30 -1.10
C GLY A 110 -12.30 3.15 0.37
N ILE A 111 -13.05 3.72 1.31
CA ILE A 111 -12.78 3.57 2.75
C ILE A 111 -12.90 2.11 3.18
N VAL A 112 -13.98 1.42 2.83
CA VAL A 112 -14.25 0.05 3.27
C VAL A 112 -13.26 -0.96 2.69
N VAL A 113 -12.85 -0.77 1.44
CA VAL A 113 -11.93 -1.69 0.74
C VAL A 113 -10.48 -1.31 1.00
N GLY A 114 -10.15 -0.03 0.84
CA GLY A 114 -8.78 0.46 0.83
C GLY A 114 -8.15 0.60 2.21
N ALA A 115 -8.82 1.27 3.15
CA ALA A 115 -8.22 1.56 4.45
C ALA A 115 -7.89 0.29 5.26
N PRO A 116 -8.77 -0.72 5.39
CA PRO A 116 -8.45 -1.97 6.09
C PRO A 116 -7.33 -2.75 5.42
N THR A 117 -7.30 -2.76 4.08
CA THR A 117 -6.28 -3.49 3.32
C THR A 117 -4.88 -2.89 3.55
N ALA A 118 -4.76 -1.56 3.44
CA ALA A 118 -3.52 -0.86 3.73
C ALA A 118 -3.09 -1.00 5.19
N LEU A 119 -4.06 -0.93 6.13
CA LEU A 119 -3.80 -1.13 7.56
C LEU A 119 -3.25 -2.53 7.85
N ALA A 120 -3.83 -3.57 7.25
CA ALA A 120 -3.40 -4.96 7.44
C ALA A 120 -1.94 -5.17 6.98
N VAL A 121 -1.61 -4.69 5.77
CA VAL A 121 -0.25 -4.84 5.22
C VAL A 121 0.76 -3.98 5.99
N SER A 122 0.42 -2.73 6.31
CA SER A 122 1.30 -1.85 7.09
C SER A 122 1.59 -2.38 8.49
N THR A 123 0.60 -3.00 9.15
CA THR A 123 0.78 -3.63 10.46
C THR A 123 1.80 -4.78 10.38
N ALA A 124 1.74 -5.60 9.34
CA ALA A 124 2.71 -6.67 9.11
C ALA A 124 4.12 -6.11 8.85
N GLN A 125 4.23 -5.04 8.07
CA GLN A 125 5.50 -4.38 7.80
C GLN A 125 6.12 -3.79 9.09
N THR A 126 5.34 -3.03 9.86
CA THR A 126 5.79 -2.45 11.15
C THR A 126 6.26 -3.55 12.11
N GLY A 127 5.57 -4.69 12.16
CA GLY A 127 6.01 -5.85 12.93
C GLY A 127 7.36 -6.40 12.47
N THR A 128 7.58 -6.47 11.15
CA THR A 128 8.85 -6.92 10.56
C THR A 128 10.00 -5.97 10.91
N ARG A 129 9.75 -4.66 10.87
CA ARG A 129 10.71 -3.62 11.28
C ARG A 129 11.04 -3.69 12.77
N ALA A 130 10.04 -3.91 13.62
CA ALA A 130 10.26 -4.06 15.06
C ALA A 130 11.20 -5.24 15.36
N VAL A 131 11.02 -6.38 14.67
CA VAL A 131 11.92 -7.53 14.80
C VAL A 131 13.32 -7.18 14.31
N SER A 132 13.46 -6.59 13.12
CA SER A 132 14.76 -6.21 12.57
C SER A 132 15.53 -5.22 13.45
N THR A 133 14.85 -4.18 13.96
CA THR A 133 15.42 -3.23 14.91
C THR A 133 15.89 -3.93 16.18
N ALA A 134 15.08 -4.83 16.74
CA ALA A 134 15.43 -5.57 17.95
C ALA A 134 16.62 -6.53 17.76
N THR A 135 16.78 -7.14 16.58
CA THR A 135 17.84 -8.14 16.34
C THR A 135 19.10 -7.58 15.69
N THR A 136 19.02 -6.45 15.00
CA THR A 136 20.15 -5.87 14.22
C THR A 136 20.51 -4.44 14.64
N ALA A 137 19.90 -3.92 15.71
CA ALA A 137 19.99 -2.50 16.11
C ALA A 137 19.61 -1.54 14.96
N GLY A 138 18.73 -1.98 14.05
CA GLY A 138 18.22 -1.19 12.93
C GLY A 138 19.08 -1.22 11.66
N VAL A 139 20.27 -1.84 11.69
CA VAL A 139 21.17 -1.92 10.52
C VAL A 139 20.57 -2.74 9.37
N GLY A 140 19.65 -3.66 9.66
CA GLY A 140 18.93 -4.43 8.64
C GLY A 140 17.77 -3.68 7.96
N ASN A 141 17.30 -2.56 8.54
CA ASN A 141 16.09 -1.87 8.08
C ASN A 141 16.21 -1.27 6.67
N PRO A 142 17.37 -0.72 6.23
CA PRO A 142 17.51 -0.23 4.86
C PRO A 142 17.30 -1.32 3.79
N VAL A 143 17.71 -2.57 4.07
CA VAL A 143 17.47 -3.69 3.15
C VAL A 143 15.98 -4.02 3.07
N LEU A 144 15.29 -4.06 4.21
CA LEU A 144 13.84 -4.23 4.26
C LEU A 144 13.11 -3.10 3.54
N SER A 145 13.57 -1.85 3.71
CA SER A 145 13.04 -0.66 3.06
C SER A 145 13.11 -0.75 1.52
N VAL A 146 14.21 -1.28 0.97
CA VAL A 146 14.35 -1.53 -0.48
C VAL A 146 13.40 -2.64 -0.94
N ILE A 147 13.27 -3.72 -0.17
CA ILE A 147 12.34 -4.82 -0.46
C ILE A 147 10.90 -4.28 -0.45
N ASP A 148 10.53 -3.49 0.56
CA ASP A 148 9.21 -2.87 0.71
C ASP A 148 8.88 -1.96 -0.48
N SER A 149 9.84 -1.11 -0.89
CA SER A 149 9.69 -0.24 -2.07
C SER A 149 9.49 -1.03 -3.35
N THR A 150 10.29 -2.09 -3.53
CA THR A 150 10.22 -2.95 -4.73
C THR A 150 8.90 -3.71 -4.75
N ALA A 151 8.48 -4.29 -3.63
CA ALA A 151 7.22 -4.99 -3.50
C ALA A 151 6.02 -4.06 -3.71
N SER A 152 6.07 -2.83 -3.19
CA SER A 152 5.02 -1.82 -3.41
C SER A 152 4.94 -1.40 -4.89
N PHE A 153 6.09 -1.16 -5.54
CA PHE A 153 6.15 -0.86 -6.98
C PHE A 153 5.55 -2.00 -7.80
N VAL A 154 6.01 -3.24 -7.59
CA VAL A 154 5.56 -4.42 -8.33
C VAL A 154 4.07 -4.68 -8.09
N THR A 155 3.61 -4.59 -6.84
CA THR A 155 2.18 -4.79 -6.51
C THR A 155 1.30 -3.73 -7.17
N SER A 156 1.73 -2.46 -7.15
CA SER A 156 1.01 -1.36 -7.81
C SER A 156 0.99 -1.54 -9.32
N LEU A 157 2.11 -1.93 -9.93
CA LEU A 157 2.19 -2.20 -11.37
C LEU A 157 1.28 -3.35 -11.77
N ILE A 158 1.29 -4.44 -11.00
CA ILE A 158 0.40 -5.58 -11.23
C ILE A 158 -1.07 -5.15 -11.10
N ALA A 159 -1.41 -4.38 -10.07
CA ALA A 159 -2.77 -3.88 -9.87
C ALA A 159 -3.24 -3.03 -11.05
N LEU A 160 -2.38 -2.16 -11.60
CA LEU A 160 -2.71 -1.27 -12.71
C LEU A 160 -2.79 -2.01 -14.07
N VAL A 161 -1.90 -2.97 -14.32
CA VAL A 161 -1.79 -3.62 -15.65
C VAL A 161 -2.68 -4.86 -15.74
N VAL A 162 -2.70 -5.70 -14.69
CA VAL A 162 -3.43 -6.97 -14.67
C VAL A 162 -4.07 -7.17 -13.28
N PRO A 163 -5.17 -6.46 -12.96
CA PRO A 163 -5.81 -6.52 -11.64
C PRO A 163 -6.15 -7.95 -11.17
N LEU A 164 -6.40 -8.89 -12.09
CA LEU A 164 -6.67 -10.30 -11.77
C LEU A 164 -5.54 -10.98 -10.98
N LEU A 165 -4.29 -10.56 -11.19
CA LEU A 165 -3.12 -11.10 -10.47
C LEU A 165 -3.01 -10.57 -9.03
N VAL A 166 -3.86 -9.62 -8.63
CA VAL A 166 -3.94 -9.17 -7.23
C VAL A 166 -4.45 -10.30 -6.32
N ILE A 167 -5.33 -11.19 -6.80
CA ILE A 167 -5.87 -12.31 -6.00
C ILE A 167 -4.75 -13.19 -5.42
N PRO A 168 -3.85 -13.78 -6.23
CA PRO A 168 -2.76 -14.60 -5.69
C PRO A 168 -1.79 -13.80 -4.82
N LEU A 169 -1.57 -12.49 -5.09
CA LEU A 169 -0.75 -11.62 -4.24
C LEU A 169 -1.34 -11.43 -2.84
N LEU A 170 -2.65 -11.16 -2.75
CA LEU A 170 -3.33 -11.03 -1.46
C LEU A 170 -3.33 -12.34 -0.68
N ILE A 171 -3.49 -13.48 -1.37
CA ILE A 171 -3.36 -14.81 -0.75
C ILE A 171 -1.94 -14.99 -0.19
N LEU A 172 -0.90 -14.60 -0.95
CA LEU A 172 0.49 -14.67 -0.51
C LEU A 172 0.73 -13.79 0.72
N PHE A 173 0.28 -12.52 0.71
CA PHE A 173 0.41 -11.63 1.88
C PHE A 173 -0.34 -12.18 3.09
N GLY A 174 -1.57 -12.68 2.91
CA GLY A 174 -2.35 -13.31 3.97
C GLY A 174 -1.65 -14.53 4.56
N TRP A 175 -1.08 -15.40 3.72
CA TRP A 175 -0.33 -16.58 4.15
C TRP A 175 0.93 -16.22 4.93
N LEU A 176 1.72 -15.24 4.44
CA LEU A 176 2.91 -14.75 5.13
C LEU A 176 2.56 -14.14 6.50
N GLY A 177 1.51 -13.31 6.56
CA GLY A 177 1.00 -12.72 7.79
C GLY A 177 0.55 -13.78 8.79
N PHE A 178 -0.25 -14.77 8.36
CA PHE A 178 -0.71 -15.87 9.20
C PHE A 178 0.45 -16.70 9.75
N LYS A 179 1.43 -17.02 8.92
CA LYS A 179 2.63 -17.77 9.34
C LYS A 179 3.46 -17.00 10.37
N GLY A 180 3.60 -15.69 10.21
CA GLY A 180 4.22 -14.81 11.20
C GLY A 180 3.49 -14.83 12.53
N TYR A 181 2.17 -14.60 12.51
CA TYR A 181 1.32 -14.62 13.70
C TYR A 181 1.35 -15.97 14.44
N ALA A 182 1.23 -17.08 13.70
CA ALA A 182 1.26 -18.42 14.27
C ALA A 182 2.59 -18.73 14.97
N ARG A 183 3.73 -18.28 14.41
CA ARG A 183 5.05 -18.42 15.04
C ARG A 183 5.14 -17.64 16.35
N MET A 184 4.68 -16.39 16.37
CA MET A 184 4.68 -15.56 17.58
C MET A 184 3.82 -16.17 18.70
N ARG A 185 2.64 -16.70 18.37
CA ARG A 185 1.79 -17.38 19.36
C ARG A 185 2.43 -18.63 19.94
N ARG A 186 3.11 -19.43 19.13
CA ARG A 186 3.83 -20.64 19.60
C ARG A 186 4.97 -20.25 20.55
N ALA A 187 5.74 -19.22 20.22
CA ALA A 187 6.82 -18.72 21.08
C ALA A 187 6.29 -18.22 22.44
N ARG A 188 5.19 -17.46 22.46
CA ARG A 188 4.56 -16.98 23.71
C ARG A 188 4.04 -18.11 24.61
N ARG A 189 3.47 -19.17 24.02
CA ARG A 189 3.00 -20.34 24.77
C ARG A 189 4.15 -21.14 25.39
N ALA A 190 5.29 -21.22 24.70
CA ALA A 190 6.47 -21.93 25.21
C ALA A 190 7.18 -21.19 26.36
N VAL A 191 6.99 -19.88 26.51
CA VAL A 191 7.53 -19.08 27.64
C VAL A 191 6.61 -19.14 28.88
N GLN A 192 5.34 -19.54 28.70
CA GLN A 192 4.35 -19.64 29.78
C GLN A 192 4.18 -21.06 30.34
N ALA A 193 4.85 -22.04 29.76
CA ALA A 193 4.88 -23.44 30.20
C ALA A 193 6.21 -23.72 30.90
#